data_AF-A0A1J3HW66-F1
#
_entry.id   AF-A0A1J3HW66-F1
#
_cell.length_a   1.000
_cell.length_b   1.000
_cell.length_c   1.000
_cell.angle_alpha   90.00
_cell.angle_beta   90.00
_cell.angle_gamma   90.00
#
_symmetry.space_group_name_H-M   'P 1'
#
loop_
_entity.id
_entity.type
_entity.pdbx_description
1 polymer ?
#
loop_
_entity_poly.entity_id
_entity_poly.type
_entity_poly.pdbx_seq_one_letter_code
_entity_poly.pdbx_strand_id
1 'polypeptide(L)'
;MDFLKCSIAGTSYGVRASEVELAAAKQMAMDLEEQGEQVKNTSQRYSKLASKTLSVDFELETVITASDDNDRKQTTGVKGFSFEDNRLMDENWLNEPNSDDILMFFRILAVCHTAIPEVDEDTGKCTYEAESPDEVAFLV
;
A
#
# COMPACT_ATOMS: atom_id res chain seq x y z
N MET A 1 -3.64 9.05 -11.19
CA MET A 1 -4.22 7.95 -10.40
C MET A 1 -3.11 6.95 -10.14
N ASP A 2 -3.19 6.24 -9.03
CA ASP A 2 -2.23 5.21 -8.64
C ASP A 2 -2.95 3.87 -8.45
N PHE A 3 -2.41 2.81 -9.04
CA PHE A 3 -2.80 1.46 -8.68
C PHE A 3 -2.11 1.07 -7.37
N LEU A 4 -2.88 0.92 -6.28
CA LEU A 4 -2.32 0.71 -4.94
C LEU A 4 -2.65 -0.66 -4.35
N LYS A 5 -3.90 -1.11 -4.54
CA LYS A 5 -4.44 -2.34 -3.92
C LYS A 5 -5.41 -3.01 -4.90
N CYS A 6 -5.51 -4.33 -4.83
CA CYS A 6 -6.51 -5.11 -5.58
C CYS A 6 -6.99 -6.31 -4.77
N SER A 7 -8.10 -6.91 -5.21
CA SER A 7 -8.59 -8.17 -4.66
C SER A 7 -8.68 -9.18 -5.78
N ILE A 8 -8.05 -10.33 -5.60
CA ILE A 8 -7.99 -11.42 -6.58
C ILE A 8 -8.45 -12.69 -5.87
N ALA A 9 -9.50 -13.33 -6.40
CA ALA A 9 -10.10 -14.53 -5.82
C ALA A 9 -10.46 -14.40 -4.31
N GLY A 10 -10.83 -13.18 -3.88
CA GLY A 10 -11.17 -12.89 -2.48
C GLY A 10 -9.97 -12.59 -1.56
N THR A 11 -8.75 -12.62 -2.09
CA THR A 11 -7.53 -12.26 -1.36
C THR A 11 -7.12 -10.83 -1.70
N SER A 12 -6.91 -10.00 -0.68
CA SER A 12 -6.43 -8.62 -0.85
C SER A 12 -4.93 -8.59 -1.05
N TYR A 13 -4.48 -7.77 -2.00
CA TYR A 13 -3.07 -7.49 -2.30
C TYR A 13 -2.81 -5.98 -2.36
N GLY A 14 -1.55 -5.61 -2.15
CA GLY A 14 -1.07 -4.22 -2.08
C GLY A 14 -0.88 -3.75 -0.65
N VAL A 15 0.34 -3.29 -0.32
CA VAL A 15 0.69 -2.83 1.04
C VAL A 15 0.74 -1.30 1.18
N ARG A 16 0.82 -0.56 0.07
CA ARG A 16 0.94 0.89 0.10
C ARG A 16 -0.35 1.58 0.56
N ALA A 17 -0.22 2.55 1.46
CA ALA A 17 -1.32 3.42 1.87
C ALA A 17 -1.53 4.56 0.85
N SER A 18 -2.79 4.91 0.62
CA SER A 18 -3.18 6.10 -0.15
C SER A 18 -2.91 7.39 0.63
N GLU A 19 -2.81 8.52 -0.09
CA GLU A 19 -2.66 9.85 0.53
C GLU A 19 -3.80 10.17 1.51
N VAL A 20 -5.02 9.72 1.20
CA VAL A 20 -6.20 9.92 2.05
C VAL A 20 -6.12 9.07 3.32
N GLU A 21 -5.71 7.80 3.21
CA GLU A 21 -5.48 6.92 4.37
C GLU A 21 -4.40 7.52 5.29
N LEU A 22 -3.30 8.03 4.71
CA LEU A 22 -2.23 8.69 5.47
C LEU A 22 -2.70 9.97 6.16
N ALA A 23 -3.49 10.81 5.48
CA ALA A 23 -4.01 12.04 6.07
C ALA A 23 -5.00 11.75 7.21
N ALA A 24 -5.89 10.77 7.02
CA ALA A 24 -6.84 10.34 8.06
C ALA A 24 -6.12 9.74 9.28
N ALA A 25 -5.12 8.88 9.07
CA ALA A 25 -4.33 8.32 10.15
C ALA A 25 -3.59 9.41 10.95
N LYS A 26 -3.02 10.41 10.27
CA LYS A 26 -2.39 11.58 10.92
C LYS A 26 -3.39 12.38 11.76
N GLN A 27 -4.60 12.62 11.26
CA GLN A 27 -5.65 13.32 12.01
C GLN A 27 -6.07 12.53 13.25
N MET A 28 -6.31 11.23 13.12
CA MET A 28 -6.64 10.36 14.25
C MET A 28 -5.53 10.34 15.31
N ALA A 29 -4.25 10.35 14.89
CA ALA A 29 -3.12 10.42 15.82
C ALA A 29 -3.08 11.76 16.57
N MET A 30 -3.29 12.89 15.88
CA MET A 30 -3.33 14.22 16.49
C MET A 30 -4.48 14.36 17.51
N ASP A 31 -5.67 13.84 17.19
CA ASP A 31 -6.84 13.88 18.09
C ASP A 31 -6.59 13.09 19.41
N LEU A 32 -5.85 11.97 19.32
CA LEU A 32 -5.46 11.18 20.48
C LEU A 32 -4.42 11.89 21.35
N GLU A 33 -3.48 12.61 20.73
CA GLU A 33 -2.49 13.42 21.46
C GLU A 33 -3.18 14.58 22.21
N GLU A 34 -4.11 15.29 21.59
CA GLU A 34 -4.88 16.38 22.23
C GLU A 34 -5.71 15.89 23.43
N GLN A 35 -6.29 14.68 23.34
CA GLN A 35 -7.00 14.04 24.46
C GLN A 35 -6.04 13.53 25.55
N GLY A 36 -4.83 13.12 25.18
CA GLY A 36 -3.77 12.71 26.10
C GLY A 36 -3.20 13.86 26.93
N GLU A 37 -3.24 15.10 26.43
CA GLU A 37 -2.76 16.28 27.15
C GLU A 37 -3.73 16.78 28.23
N GLN A 38 -5.04 16.55 28.07
CA GLN A 38 -6.06 16.85 29.10
C GLN A 38 -5.95 15.92 30.33
N VAL A 39 -5.34 14.74 30.20
CA VAL A 39 -5.20 13.75 31.29
C VAL A 39 -3.87 13.89 32.08
N LYS A 40 -2.94 14.74 31.62
CA LYS A 40 -1.62 14.94 32.28
C LYS A 40 -1.72 15.55 33.68
N ASN A 41 -2.88 16.08 34.10
CA ASN A 41 -3.05 16.66 35.44
C ASN A 41 -3.55 15.67 36.52
N THR A 42 -3.88 14.42 36.19
CA THR A 42 -4.41 13.45 37.18
C THR A 42 -3.64 12.11 37.24
N SER A 43 -2.81 11.78 36.25
CA SER A 43 -2.25 10.42 36.11
C SER A 43 -0.83 10.17 36.66
N GLN A 44 -0.19 11.13 37.36
CA GLN A 44 1.11 10.87 38.01
C GLN A 44 1.08 9.78 39.10
N ARG A 45 -0.09 9.28 39.51
CA ARG A 45 -0.23 8.27 40.57
C ARG A 45 -0.50 6.83 40.12
N TYR A 46 -0.78 6.57 38.84
CA TYR A 46 -1.19 5.22 38.39
C TYR A 46 -0.16 4.45 37.54
N SER A 47 0.91 5.09 37.06
CA SER A 47 1.92 4.42 36.21
C SER A 47 2.86 3.46 36.95
N LYS A 48 2.85 3.43 38.29
CA LYS A 48 3.79 2.58 39.08
C LYS A 48 3.18 1.25 39.55
N LEU A 49 1.88 1.02 39.36
CA LEU A 49 1.21 -0.19 39.86
C LEU A 49 0.80 -1.18 38.74
N ALA A 50 0.79 -0.75 37.48
CA ALA A 50 0.43 -1.58 36.32
C ALA A 50 1.59 -2.38 35.72
N SER A 51 2.80 -2.32 36.28
CA SER A 51 3.96 -3.06 35.76
C SER A 51 4.05 -4.51 36.28
N LYS A 52 3.05 -5.03 37.00
CA LYS A 52 3.16 -6.33 37.69
C LYS A 52 2.06 -7.35 37.40
N THR A 53 0.96 -7.00 36.74
CA THR A 53 -0.13 -7.96 36.56
C THR A 53 -0.76 -7.80 35.18
N LEU A 54 -0.75 -8.91 34.43
CA LEU A 54 -1.42 -9.17 33.14
C LEU A 54 -0.49 -9.21 31.93
N SER A 55 0.37 -10.21 31.96
CA SER A 55 0.64 -11.11 30.83
C SER A 55 -0.65 -11.73 30.29
N VAL A 56 -1.26 -11.16 29.25
CA VAL A 56 -2.05 -11.89 28.23
C VAL A 56 -1.92 -11.08 26.95
N ASP A 57 -1.51 -11.76 25.89
CA ASP A 57 -1.27 -11.22 24.55
C ASP A 57 -2.51 -10.52 23.99
N PHE A 58 -2.45 -9.20 23.92
CA PHE A 58 -3.26 -8.39 23.02
C PHE A 58 -2.31 -7.39 22.39
N GLU A 59 -1.50 -7.90 21.45
CA GLU A 59 -0.70 -7.09 20.56
C GLU A 59 -1.69 -6.36 19.65
N LEU A 60 -2.03 -5.13 20.03
CA LEU A 60 -2.62 -4.20 19.08
C LEU A 60 -1.51 -3.93 18.07
N GLU A 61 -1.48 -4.73 16.99
CA GLU A 61 -0.66 -4.47 15.81
C GLU A 61 -1.02 -3.07 15.33
N THR A 62 -0.24 -2.13 15.85
CA THR A 62 -0.24 -0.75 15.46
C THR A 62 0.26 -0.82 14.04
N VAL A 63 -0.62 -0.45 13.11
CA VAL A 63 -0.35 -0.24 11.68
C VAL A 63 1.13 -0.01 11.51
N ILE A 64 1.82 -1.01 10.93
CA ILE A 64 3.23 -0.92 10.56
C ILE A 64 3.29 0.19 9.50
N THR A 65 3.37 1.45 9.95
CA THR A 65 3.99 2.49 9.18
C THR A 65 5.47 2.17 9.28
N ALA A 66 5.93 1.29 8.38
CA ALA A 66 7.33 1.00 8.20
C ALA A 66 8.04 2.36 8.00
N SER A 67 8.64 2.83 9.08
CA SER A 67 9.60 3.91 9.08
C SER A 67 10.94 3.23 8.87
N ASP A 68 11.13 2.64 7.69
CA ASP A 68 12.44 2.17 7.27
C ASP A 68 12.92 3.07 6.14
N ASP A 69 13.76 4.02 6.53
CA ASP A 69 14.34 5.08 5.71
C ASP A 69 15.43 4.54 4.75
N ASN A 70 15.31 3.27 4.33
CA ASN A 70 16.36 2.53 3.62
C ASN A 70 15.95 1.77 2.35
N ASP A 71 14.71 1.90 1.87
CA ASP A 71 14.29 1.35 0.56
C ASP A 71 14.14 2.43 -0.52
N ARG A 72 15.08 3.38 -0.56
CA ARG A 72 15.32 4.19 -1.76
C ARG A 72 16.09 3.41 -2.83
N LYS A 73 15.68 2.18 -3.13
CA LYS A 73 15.68 1.77 -4.53
C LYS A 73 14.39 2.31 -5.13
N GLN A 74 14.43 3.60 -5.47
CA GLN A 74 13.60 4.09 -6.55
C GLN A 74 13.99 3.28 -7.79
N THR A 75 13.35 2.12 -7.97
CA THR A 75 13.13 1.60 -9.32
C THR A 75 12.52 2.78 -10.07
N THR A 76 12.99 3.00 -11.28
CA THR A 76 12.59 4.05 -12.20
C THR A 76 11.07 4.01 -12.41
N GLY A 77 10.33 4.58 -11.45
CA GLY A 77 8.92 4.31 -11.24
C GLY A 77 8.14 4.75 -12.46
N VAL A 78 7.44 3.80 -13.08
CA VAL A 78 6.51 4.11 -14.17
C VAL A 78 5.46 5.04 -13.57
N LYS A 79 5.30 6.22 -14.18
CA LYS A 79 4.37 7.24 -13.69
C LYS A 79 2.95 6.65 -13.67
N GLY A 80 2.34 6.58 -12.48
CA GLY A 80 1.00 6.01 -12.28
C GLY A 80 0.99 4.58 -11.72
N PHE A 81 2.16 3.95 -11.58
CA PHE A 81 2.29 2.67 -10.90
C PHE A 81 2.95 2.81 -9.54
N SER A 82 2.17 2.45 -8.53
CA SER A 82 2.55 2.56 -7.13
C SER A 82 2.18 1.28 -6.36
N PHE A 83 1.94 0.19 -7.09
CA PHE A 83 1.53 -1.08 -6.50
C PHE A 83 2.75 -1.80 -5.96
N GLU A 84 2.59 -2.33 -4.75
CA GLU A 84 3.67 -3.00 -4.04
C GLU A 84 3.06 -4.15 -3.24
N ASP A 85 3.45 -5.38 -3.57
CA ASP A 85 3.11 -6.57 -2.79
C ASP A 85 4.12 -7.68 -3.09
N ASN A 86 4.90 -8.07 -2.07
CA ASN A 86 5.93 -9.11 -2.20
C ASN A 86 5.38 -10.46 -2.65
N ARG A 87 4.07 -10.72 -2.49
CA ARG A 87 3.44 -11.95 -2.93
C ARG A 87 3.17 -11.96 -4.44
N LEU A 88 2.97 -10.79 -5.05
CA LEU A 88 2.66 -10.68 -6.48
C LEU A 88 3.87 -10.29 -7.33
N MET A 89 4.79 -9.50 -6.78
CA MET A 89 5.94 -8.97 -7.51
C MET A 89 7.09 -9.98 -7.60
N ASP A 90 8.07 -9.69 -8.46
CA ASP A 90 9.31 -10.47 -8.61
C ASP A 90 9.06 -11.98 -8.83
N GLU A 91 8.07 -12.31 -9.67
CA GLU A 91 7.65 -13.68 -10.00
C GLU A 91 7.07 -14.49 -8.82
N ASN A 92 6.92 -13.89 -7.62
CA ASN A 92 6.40 -14.59 -6.45
C ASN A 92 4.93 -15.03 -6.60
N TRP A 93 4.17 -14.42 -7.51
CA TRP A 93 2.78 -14.81 -7.77
C TRP A 93 2.62 -16.27 -8.20
N LEU A 94 3.69 -16.89 -8.73
CA LEU A 94 3.74 -18.32 -9.07
C LEU A 94 3.64 -19.22 -7.83
N ASN A 95 4.02 -18.71 -6.65
CA ASN A 95 4.00 -19.43 -5.38
C ASN A 95 2.66 -19.30 -4.65
N GLU A 96 1.78 -18.39 -5.09
CA GLU A 96 0.45 -18.21 -4.50
C GLU A 96 -0.47 -19.38 -4.87
N PRO A 97 -1.39 -19.78 -3.98
CA PRO A 97 -2.25 -20.95 -4.18
C PRO A 97 -3.18 -20.82 -5.41
N ASN A 98 -3.52 -19.59 -5.80
CA ASN A 98 -4.44 -19.28 -6.90
C ASN A 98 -3.72 -18.59 -8.07
N SER A 99 -2.53 -19.08 -8.45
CA SER A 99 -1.70 -18.46 -9.49
C SER A 99 -2.40 -18.32 -10.85
N ASP A 100 -3.29 -19.25 -11.23
CA ASP A 100 -4.11 -19.16 -12.45
C ASP A 100 -5.08 -17.97 -12.42
N ASP A 101 -5.72 -17.72 -11.27
CA ASP A 101 -6.63 -16.58 -11.10
C ASP A 101 -5.86 -15.25 -11.11
N ILE A 102 -4.66 -15.24 -10.52
CA ILE A 102 -3.76 -14.08 -10.54
C ILE A 102 -3.30 -13.77 -11.97
N LEU A 103 -2.89 -14.79 -12.72
CA LEU A 103 -2.51 -14.65 -14.12
C LEU A 103 -3.69 -14.13 -14.96
N MET A 104 -4.89 -14.70 -14.75
CA MET A 104 -6.09 -14.26 -15.46
C MET A 104 -6.43 -12.81 -15.11
N PHE A 105 -6.32 -12.42 -13.84
CA PHE A 105 -6.55 -11.05 -13.39
C PHE A 105 -5.63 -10.05 -14.10
N PHE A 106 -4.31 -10.28 -14.08
CA PHE A 106 -3.37 -9.39 -14.75
C PHE A 106 -3.54 -9.39 -16.28
N ARG A 107 -3.92 -10.53 -16.86
CA ARG A 107 -4.25 -10.61 -18.29
C ARG A 107 -5.47 -9.76 -18.65
N ILE A 108 -6.51 -9.74 -17.79
CA ILE A 108 -7.67 -8.89 -17.98
C ILE A 108 -7.26 -7.43 -17.91
N LEU A 109 -6.44 -7.03 -16.92
CA LEU A 109 -5.91 -5.67 -16.83
C LEU A 109 -5.14 -5.24 -18.09
N ALA A 110 -4.39 -6.15 -18.71
CA ALA A 110 -3.59 -5.91 -19.91
C ALA A 110 -4.35 -6.03 -21.25
N VAL A 111 -5.61 -6.47 -21.24
CA VAL A 111 -6.40 -6.66 -22.49
C VAL A 111 -7.66 -5.81 -22.51
N CYS A 112 -8.26 -5.55 -21.34
CA CYS A 112 -9.51 -4.82 -21.21
C CYS A 112 -9.30 -3.31 -20.99
N HIS A 113 -8.45 -2.68 -21.81
CA HIS A 113 -8.24 -1.24 -21.83
C HIS A 113 -8.16 -0.75 -23.29
N THR A 114 -8.24 0.58 -23.48
CA THR A 114 -8.13 1.20 -24.81
C THR A 114 -6.80 1.94 -25.02
N ALA A 115 -5.89 1.87 -24.03
CA ALA A 115 -4.60 2.52 -24.13
C ALA A 115 -3.79 2.11 -25.37
N ILE A 116 -3.21 3.11 -26.02
CA ILE A 116 -2.43 3.01 -27.24
C ILE A 116 -0.94 3.13 -26.89
N PRO A 117 -0.09 2.17 -27.30
CA PRO A 117 1.34 2.27 -27.10
C PRO A 117 1.96 3.29 -28.09
N GLU A 118 2.72 4.22 -27.54
CA GLU A 118 3.59 5.15 -28.29
C GLU A 118 5.04 4.75 -28.06
N VAL A 119 5.76 4.48 -29.14
CA VAL A 119 7.18 4.12 -29.08
C VAL A 119 8.00 5.35 -29.42
N ASP A 120 8.83 5.77 -28.47
CA ASP A 120 9.86 6.78 -28.70
C ASP A 120 10.96 6.19 -29.60
N GLU A 121 11.09 6.69 -30.82
CA GLU A 121 12.04 6.19 -31.82
C GLU A 121 13.52 6.39 -31.40
N ASP A 122 13.82 7.39 -30.56
CA ASP A 122 15.18 7.70 -30.12
C ASP A 122 15.60 6.86 -28.91
N THR A 123 14.67 6.58 -27.98
CA THR A 123 14.97 5.85 -26.74
C THR A 123 14.51 4.38 -26.76
N GLY A 124 13.64 4.01 -27.69
CA GLY A 124 12.99 2.69 -27.74
C GLY A 124 12.01 2.43 -26.60
N LYS A 125 11.68 3.46 -25.79
CA LYS A 125 10.73 3.33 -24.69
C LYS A 125 9.30 3.33 -25.21
N CYS A 126 8.48 2.45 -24.66
CA CYS A 126 7.04 2.40 -24.91
C CYS A 126 6.32 3.16 -23.79
N THR A 127 5.58 4.19 -24.15
CA THR A 127 4.63 4.90 -23.27
C THR A 127 3.20 4.58 -23.69
N TYR A 128 2.22 4.82 -22.83
CA TYR A 128 0.81 4.51 -23.14
C TYR A 128 -0.04 5.77 -23.00
N GLU A 129 -0.80 6.08 -24.05
CA GLU A 129 -1.86 7.10 -24.02
C GLU A 129 -3.22 6.42 -23.88
N ALA A 130 -4.06 6.90 -22.98
CA ALA A 130 -5.41 6.38 -22.77
C ALA A 130 -6.41 7.52 -22.54
N GLU A 131 -7.70 7.22 -22.69
CA GLU A 131 -8.78 8.20 -22.45
C GLU A 131 -8.79 8.69 -20.99
N SER A 132 -8.42 7.83 -20.06
CA SER A 132 -8.50 8.09 -18.63
C SER A 132 -7.23 7.68 -17.87
N PRO A 133 -6.89 8.40 -16.78
CA PRO A 133 -5.65 8.19 -16.04
C PRO A 133 -5.63 6.90 -15.21
N ASP A 134 -6.76 6.24 -15.01
CA ASP A 134 -6.89 4.93 -14.36
C ASP A 134 -6.50 3.78 -15.30
N GLU A 135 -6.85 3.84 -16.59
CA GLU A 135 -6.39 2.86 -17.58
C GLU A 135 -4.87 2.80 -17.66
N VAL A 136 -4.20 3.96 -17.64
CA VAL A 136 -2.73 4.04 -17.64
C VAL A 136 -2.14 3.43 -16.37
N ALA A 137 -2.80 3.57 -15.22
CA ALA A 137 -2.29 3.05 -13.94
C ALA A 137 -2.25 1.51 -13.88
N PHE A 138 -3.02 0.82 -14.73
CA PHE A 138 -3.00 -0.64 -14.85
C PHE A 138 -1.88 -1.16 -15.78
N LEU A 139 -1.21 -0.28 -16.54
CA LEU A 139 -0.29 -0.65 -17.61
C LEU A 139 1.17 -0.36 -17.24
N VAL A 140 1.93 -1.43 -17.03
CA VAL A 140 3.33 -1.38 -16.55
C VAL A 140 4.13 -2.56 -17.08
#